data_AF-R7UME5-F1
#
_entry.id   AF-R7UME5-F1
#
_cell.length_a   1.000
_cell.length_b   1.000
_cell.length_c   1.000
_cell.angle_alpha   90.00
_cell.angle_beta   90.00
_cell.angle_gamma   90.00
#
_symmetry.space_group_name_H-M   'P 1'
#
loop_
_entity.id
_entity.type
_entity.pdbx_description
1 polymer ?
#
loop_
_entity_poly.entity_id
_entity_poly.type
_entity_poly.pdbx_seq_one_letter_code
_entity_poly.pdbx_strand_id
1 'polypeptide(L)'
;MTFADNKTAKRAAKLIKEFVKLQPDPENFFYYKMEKGSLVTGVDETTNVVLVVNRTRSFGFYSQVAYPAAFLASYYRSTGEEVYLEMAKDLLYFLDSCHERVYAMQASTQKLAVASALVGAITDNADFIGMAERASSFLLWEQNEDGTFFDPATRKAMISEEVPLTLRLVDSML
;
A
#
# COMPACT_ATOMS: atom_id res chain seq x y z
N MET A 1 3.36 -8.20 -19.83
CA MET A 1 2.09 -8.71 -19.28
C MET A 1 1.42 -9.54 -20.36
N THR A 2 1.17 -10.83 -20.10
CA THR A 2 0.48 -11.72 -21.06
C THR A 2 -1.03 -11.48 -21.05
N PHE A 3 -1.75 -12.02 -22.04
CA PHE A 3 -3.23 -11.94 -22.07
C PHE A 3 -3.88 -12.61 -20.84
N ALA A 4 -3.30 -13.72 -20.37
CA ALA A 4 -3.76 -14.42 -19.17
C ALA A 4 -3.54 -13.57 -17.90
N ASP A 5 -2.42 -12.85 -17.82
CA ASP A 5 -2.14 -11.91 -16.73
C ASP A 5 -3.17 -10.78 -16.68
N ASN A 6 -3.58 -10.27 -17.84
CA ASN A 6 -4.58 -9.20 -17.92
C ASN A 6 -5.97 -9.65 -17.40
N LYS A 7 -6.42 -10.87 -17.76
CA LYS A 7 -7.67 -11.44 -17.21
C LYS A 7 -7.61 -11.62 -15.69
N THR A 8 -6.46 -12.01 -15.16
CA THR A 8 -6.26 -12.18 -13.71
C THR A 8 -6.20 -10.84 -12.99
N ALA A 9 -5.47 -9.86 -13.53
CA ALA A 9 -5.42 -8.50 -13.01
C ALA A 9 -6.82 -7.86 -12.96
N LYS A 10 -7.61 -7.97 -14.05
CA LYS A 10 -8.98 -7.48 -14.07
C LYS A 10 -9.87 -8.09 -12.99
N ARG A 11 -9.72 -9.39 -12.72
CA ARG A 11 -10.47 -10.08 -11.64
C ARG A 11 -10.04 -9.57 -10.26
N ALA A 12 -8.73 -9.40 -10.04
CA ALA A 12 -8.21 -8.85 -8.80
C ALA A 12 -8.69 -7.41 -8.55
N ALA A 13 -8.63 -6.55 -9.58
CA ALA A 13 -9.12 -5.16 -9.49
C ALA A 13 -10.62 -5.09 -9.16
N LYS A 14 -11.43 -5.94 -9.78
CA LYS A 14 -12.86 -6.07 -9.44
C LYS A 14 -13.07 -6.57 -8.01
N LEU A 15 -12.28 -7.53 -7.55
CA LEU A 15 -12.39 -8.04 -6.19
C LEU A 15 -12.06 -6.93 -5.17
N ILE A 16 -10.98 -6.18 -5.37
CA ILE A 16 -10.61 -5.06 -4.50
C ILE A 16 -11.74 -4.02 -4.46
N LYS A 17 -12.36 -3.72 -5.60
CA LYS A 17 -13.52 -2.82 -5.66
C LYS A 17 -14.68 -3.31 -4.79
N GLU A 18 -14.97 -4.62 -4.77
CA GLU A 18 -15.98 -5.19 -3.88
C GLU A 18 -15.58 -5.09 -2.40
N PHE A 19 -14.30 -5.30 -2.06
CA PHE A 19 -13.81 -5.08 -0.69
C PHE A 19 -14.04 -3.64 -0.21
N VAL A 20 -13.71 -2.66 -1.05
CA VAL A 20 -13.90 -1.23 -0.74
C VAL A 20 -15.38 -0.91 -0.56
N LYS A 21 -16.24 -1.42 -1.46
CA LYS A 21 -17.69 -1.18 -1.40
C LYS A 21 -18.36 -1.78 -0.16
N LEU A 22 -17.85 -2.89 0.35
CA LEU A 22 -18.45 -3.61 1.47
C LEU A 22 -18.00 -3.05 2.84
N GLN A 23 -17.09 -2.09 2.90
CA GLN A 23 -16.59 -1.56 4.17
C GLN A 23 -17.74 -0.98 5.02
N PRO A 24 -17.96 -1.48 6.25
CA PRO A 24 -19.06 -1.00 7.10
C PRO A 24 -18.76 0.35 7.77
N ASP A 25 -17.49 0.66 7.98
CA ASP A 25 -17.01 1.88 8.65
C ASP A 25 -15.64 2.31 8.09
N PRO A 26 -15.59 2.78 6.83
CA PRO A 26 -14.34 3.15 6.15
C PRO A 26 -13.64 4.36 6.79
N GLU A 27 -14.32 5.08 7.69
CA GLU A 27 -13.75 6.22 8.42
C GLU A 27 -12.90 5.83 9.62
N ASN A 28 -12.98 4.60 10.10
CA ASN A 28 -12.18 4.14 11.23
C ASN A 28 -11.41 2.86 10.92
N PHE A 29 -11.95 2.04 10.02
CA PHE A 29 -11.52 0.67 9.81
C PHE A 29 -11.42 0.32 8.33
N PHE A 30 -10.48 -0.56 8.01
CA PHE A 30 -10.43 -1.25 6.72
C PHE A 30 -10.31 -2.76 6.92
N TYR A 31 -11.39 -3.48 6.67
CA TYR A 31 -11.46 -4.94 6.73
C TYR A 31 -10.95 -5.53 5.43
N TYR A 32 -9.90 -6.35 5.51
CA TYR A 32 -9.22 -6.90 4.34
C TYR A 32 -9.35 -8.42 4.21
N LYS A 33 -10.21 -9.07 5.01
CA LYS A 33 -10.53 -10.49 4.89
C LYS A 33 -11.99 -10.71 4.48
N MET A 34 -12.20 -11.65 3.56
CA MET A 34 -13.51 -12.05 3.09
C MET A 34 -13.67 -13.57 3.20
N GLU A 35 -14.84 -14.02 3.65
CA GLU A 35 -15.22 -15.43 3.69
C GLU A 35 -16.59 -15.61 3.04
N LYS A 36 -16.68 -16.56 2.10
CA LYS A 36 -17.93 -16.88 1.37
C LYS A 36 -18.64 -15.66 0.75
N GLY A 37 -17.89 -14.65 0.32
CA GLY A 37 -18.41 -13.43 -0.31
C GLY A 37 -18.79 -12.30 0.65
N SER A 38 -18.59 -12.47 1.96
CA SER A 38 -18.85 -11.44 2.97
C SER A 38 -17.56 -11.01 3.66
N LEU A 39 -17.44 -9.72 3.98
CA LEU A 39 -16.33 -9.24 4.82
C LEU A 39 -16.41 -9.88 6.21
N VAL A 40 -15.27 -10.31 6.72
CA VAL A 40 -15.15 -10.81 8.08
C VAL A 40 -15.06 -9.60 9.01
N THR A 41 -16.20 -9.22 9.61
CA THR A 41 -16.33 -8.04 10.48
C THR A 41 -16.46 -8.38 11.97
N GLY A 42 -16.73 -9.65 12.31
CA GLY A 42 -16.78 -10.14 13.68
C GLY A 42 -15.37 -10.24 14.28
N VAL A 43 -14.85 -9.12 14.77
CA VAL A 43 -13.56 -9.04 15.46
C VAL A 43 -13.79 -9.00 16.98
N ASP A 44 -13.32 -10.02 17.69
CA ASP A 44 -13.05 -9.88 19.13
C ASP A 44 -11.75 -9.09 19.35
N GLU A 45 -11.54 -8.55 20.55
CA GLU A 45 -10.36 -7.70 20.85
C GLU A 45 -9.02 -8.40 20.55
N THR A 46 -8.99 -9.75 20.58
CA THR A 46 -7.78 -10.57 20.39
C THR A 46 -7.46 -10.87 18.91
N THR A 47 -8.46 -10.94 18.04
CA THR A 47 -8.31 -11.23 16.60
C THR A 47 -8.30 -9.98 15.73
N ASN A 48 -8.69 -8.83 16.31
CA ASN A 48 -8.82 -7.54 15.63
C ASN A 48 -7.55 -7.11 14.87
N VAL A 49 -6.35 -7.38 15.40
CA VAL A 49 -5.09 -6.96 14.74
C VAL A 49 -4.88 -7.63 13.38
N VAL A 50 -5.36 -8.85 13.15
CA VAL A 50 -5.06 -9.65 11.94
C VAL A 50 -6.16 -9.56 10.87
N LEU A 51 -7.27 -8.90 11.16
CA LEU A 51 -8.46 -8.89 10.29
C LEU A 51 -8.85 -7.50 9.79
N VAL A 52 -8.35 -6.44 10.44
CA VAL A 52 -8.71 -5.06 10.13
C VAL A 52 -7.53 -4.12 10.35
N VAL A 53 -7.42 -3.11 9.50
CA VAL A 53 -6.56 -1.95 9.74
C VAL A 53 -7.40 -0.89 10.45
N ASN A 54 -6.98 -0.48 11.65
CA ASN A 54 -7.63 0.56 12.44
C ASN A 54 -6.79 1.83 12.39
N ARG A 55 -7.40 2.97 12.02
CA ARG A 55 -6.70 4.25 11.88
C ARG A 55 -5.96 4.69 13.15
N THR A 56 -6.46 4.34 14.34
CA THR A 56 -5.93 4.85 15.62
C THR A 56 -4.89 3.94 16.28
N ARG A 57 -4.75 2.69 15.85
CA ARG A 57 -3.83 1.74 16.50
C ARG A 57 -2.40 2.03 16.08
N SER A 58 -1.46 1.99 17.00
CA SER A 58 -0.05 2.20 16.68
C SER A 58 0.59 1.02 15.93
N PHE A 59 -0.04 -0.16 16.00
CA PHE A 59 0.40 -1.37 15.30
C PHE A 59 -0.75 -1.95 14.48
N GLY A 60 -0.46 -2.28 13.22
CA GLY A 60 -1.43 -2.86 12.30
C GLY A 60 -0.77 -3.38 11.02
N PHE A 61 -1.48 -4.22 10.28
CA PHE A 61 -1.04 -4.70 8.96
C PHE A 61 -1.40 -3.70 7.85
N TYR A 62 -0.89 -2.47 7.95
CA TYR A 62 -1.14 -1.42 6.95
C TYR A 62 -0.76 -1.83 5.53
N SER A 63 0.22 -2.72 5.38
CA SER A 63 0.59 -3.30 4.09
C SER A 63 -0.59 -3.93 3.35
N GLN A 64 -1.61 -4.45 4.05
CA GLN A 64 -2.82 -5.04 3.45
C GLN A 64 -3.66 -4.03 2.67
N VAL A 65 -3.51 -2.74 2.96
CA VAL A 65 -4.14 -1.63 2.22
C VAL A 65 -3.17 -1.03 1.19
N ALA A 66 -1.86 -1.00 1.50
CA ALA A 66 -0.87 -0.46 0.59
C ALA A 66 -0.66 -1.34 -0.67
N TYR A 67 -0.70 -2.68 -0.52
CA TYR A 67 -0.64 -3.62 -1.64
C TYR A 67 -1.73 -3.36 -2.70
N PRO A 68 -3.03 -3.33 -2.35
CA PRO A 68 -4.07 -3.03 -3.33
C PRO A 68 -3.92 -1.63 -3.91
N ALA A 69 -3.50 -0.61 -3.16
CA ALA A 69 -3.26 0.73 -3.70
C ALA A 69 -2.19 0.73 -4.81
N ALA A 70 -1.02 0.13 -4.56
CA ALA A 70 0.04 0.01 -5.57
C ALA A 70 -0.40 -0.79 -6.80
N PHE A 71 -1.13 -1.89 -6.58
CA PHE A 71 -1.68 -2.70 -7.65
C PHE A 71 -2.68 -1.92 -8.51
N LEU A 72 -3.61 -1.18 -7.90
CA LEU A 72 -4.63 -0.41 -8.60
C LEU A 72 -4.04 0.74 -9.42
N ALA A 73 -3.04 1.46 -8.89
CA ALA A 73 -2.31 2.48 -9.62
C ALA A 73 -1.59 1.89 -10.86
N SER A 74 -0.95 0.73 -10.69
CA SER A 74 -0.31 0.01 -11.80
C SER A 74 -1.32 -0.49 -12.83
N TYR A 75 -2.48 -0.98 -12.36
CA TYR A 75 -3.56 -1.46 -13.22
C TYR A 75 -4.15 -0.30 -14.04
N TYR A 76 -4.36 0.86 -13.44
CA TYR A 76 -4.74 2.09 -14.14
C TYR A 76 -3.74 2.42 -15.26
N ARG A 77 -2.43 2.48 -14.98
CA ARG A 77 -1.41 2.75 -16.01
C ARG A 77 -1.50 1.81 -17.21
N SER A 78 -1.93 0.56 -16.99
CA SER A 78 -2.07 -0.44 -18.05
C SER A 78 -3.40 -0.42 -18.80
N THR A 79 -4.43 0.24 -18.27
CA THR A 79 -5.81 0.16 -18.80
C THR A 79 -6.48 1.50 -19.07
N GLY A 80 -6.06 2.57 -18.42
CA GLY A 80 -6.71 3.89 -18.43
C GLY A 80 -8.06 3.93 -17.70
N GLU A 81 -8.44 2.88 -16.95
CA GLU A 81 -9.71 2.83 -16.23
C GLU A 81 -9.65 3.67 -14.93
N GLU A 82 -10.00 4.97 -15.03
CA GLU A 82 -9.90 6.00 -13.97
C GLU A 82 -10.42 5.58 -12.59
N VAL A 83 -11.49 4.77 -12.54
CA VAL A 83 -12.07 4.28 -11.29
C VAL A 83 -11.04 3.59 -10.39
N TYR A 84 -10.02 2.95 -10.97
CA TYR A 84 -8.98 2.28 -10.20
C TYR A 84 -7.90 3.22 -9.70
N LEU A 85 -7.62 4.33 -10.40
CA LEU A 85 -6.74 5.37 -9.89
C LEU A 85 -7.38 6.09 -8.70
N GLU A 86 -8.67 6.46 -8.82
CA GLU A 86 -9.40 7.09 -7.71
C GLU A 86 -9.47 6.17 -6.48
N MET A 87 -9.73 4.88 -6.67
CA MET A 87 -9.65 3.92 -5.56
C MET A 87 -8.25 3.82 -4.96
N ALA A 88 -7.17 3.88 -5.76
CA ALA A 88 -5.81 3.87 -5.22
C ALA A 88 -5.54 5.11 -4.34
N LYS A 89 -6.01 6.28 -4.77
CA LYS A 89 -5.94 7.53 -4.01
C LYS A 89 -6.71 7.44 -2.70
N ASP A 90 -7.94 6.92 -2.71
CA ASP A 90 -8.76 6.74 -1.51
C ASP A 90 -8.08 5.84 -0.47
N LEU A 91 -7.46 4.74 -0.92
CA LEU A 91 -6.71 3.84 -0.03
C LEU A 91 -5.46 4.51 0.55
N LEU A 92 -4.78 5.37 -0.21
CA LEU A 92 -3.63 6.14 0.28
C LEU A 92 -4.06 7.19 1.30
N TYR A 93 -5.14 7.93 1.05
CA TYR A 93 -5.67 8.88 2.04
C TYR A 93 -6.13 8.17 3.31
N PHE A 94 -6.74 6.98 3.21
CA PHE A 94 -7.01 6.15 4.37
C PHE A 94 -5.73 5.82 5.16
N LEU A 95 -4.67 5.40 4.47
CA LEU A 95 -3.38 5.09 5.11
C LEU A 95 -2.73 6.31 5.76
N ASP A 96 -2.79 7.48 5.11
CA ASP A 96 -2.22 8.71 5.64
C ASP A 96 -3.00 9.21 6.88
N SER A 97 -4.29 8.93 6.94
CA SER A 97 -5.12 9.19 8.12
C SER A 97 -4.91 8.19 9.28
N CYS A 98 -4.15 7.11 9.06
CA CYS A 98 -3.80 6.17 10.11
C CYS A 98 -2.71 6.74 11.04
N HIS A 99 -2.46 6.05 12.15
CA HIS A 99 -1.40 6.38 13.09
C HIS A 99 -0.06 6.51 12.36
N GLU A 100 0.73 7.51 12.76
CA GLU A 100 2.02 7.86 12.14
C GLU A 100 3.03 6.70 11.98
N ARG A 101 2.85 5.59 12.71
CA ARG A 101 3.70 4.41 12.61
C ARG A 101 3.56 3.69 11.27
N VAL A 102 2.55 4.03 10.45
CA VAL A 102 2.50 3.61 9.05
C VAL A 102 3.77 4.01 8.28
N TYR A 103 4.42 5.11 8.67
CA TYR A 103 5.69 5.61 8.12
C TYR A 103 6.94 5.14 8.87
N ALA A 104 6.80 4.30 9.90
CA ALA A 104 7.91 3.86 10.75
C ALA A 104 7.86 2.34 11.02
N MET A 105 7.32 1.58 10.09
CA MET A 105 7.20 0.12 10.17
C MET A 105 7.63 -0.47 8.83
N GLN A 106 8.87 -0.97 8.77
CA GLN A 106 9.52 -1.43 7.54
C GLN A 106 8.59 -2.21 6.58
N ALA A 107 7.93 -3.27 7.05
CA ALA A 107 7.04 -4.08 6.20
C ALA A 107 5.85 -3.32 5.58
N SER A 108 5.35 -2.29 6.25
CA SER A 108 4.23 -1.44 5.80
C SER A 108 4.72 -0.26 4.98
N THR A 109 5.75 0.43 5.47
CA THR A 109 6.28 1.66 4.87
C THR A 109 6.84 1.42 3.46
N GLN A 110 7.44 0.26 3.19
CA GLN A 110 7.88 -0.10 1.84
C GLN A 110 6.76 -0.05 0.81
N LYS A 111 5.62 -0.67 1.12
CA LYS A 111 4.49 -0.74 0.18
C LYS A 111 3.72 0.57 0.12
N LEU A 112 3.66 1.31 1.23
CA LEU A 112 3.15 2.68 1.20
C LEU A 112 3.99 3.54 0.25
N ALA A 113 5.32 3.49 0.37
CA ALA A 113 6.23 4.27 -0.49
C ALA A 113 6.03 3.93 -1.97
N VAL A 114 5.94 2.63 -2.33
CA VAL A 114 5.66 2.19 -3.70
C VAL A 114 4.32 2.75 -4.19
N ALA A 115 3.25 2.58 -3.40
CA ALA A 115 1.91 3.02 -3.79
C ALA A 115 1.84 4.54 -3.98
N SER A 116 2.38 5.32 -3.03
CA SER A 116 2.34 6.77 -3.10
C SER A 116 3.23 7.32 -4.20
N ALA A 117 4.42 6.75 -4.44
CA ALA A 117 5.27 7.19 -5.56
C ALA A 117 4.62 6.90 -6.91
N LEU A 118 3.95 5.75 -7.07
CA LEU A 118 3.21 5.45 -8.30
C LEU A 118 2.07 6.43 -8.53
N VAL A 119 1.25 6.69 -7.51
CA VAL A 119 0.13 7.62 -7.63
C VAL A 119 0.61 9.06 -7.84
N GLY A 120 1.63 9.49 -7.10
CA GLY A 120 2.28 10.79 -7.27
C GLY A 120 2.78 10.99 -8.70
N ALA A 121 3.53 10.03 -9.24
CA ALA A 121 4.06 10.11 -10.60
C ALA A 121 2.97 10.09 -11.69
N ILE A 122 1.82 9.46 -11.43
CA ILE A 122 0.68 9.45 -12.36
C ILE A 122 -0.07 10.79 -12.33
N THR A 123 -0.20 11.40 -11.15
CA THR A 123 -1.16 12.49 -10.89
C THR A 123 -0.51 13.86 -10.74
N ASP A 124 0.80 13.92 -10.53
CA ASP A 124 1.54 15.13 -10.15
C ASP A 124 0.95 15.82 -8.90
N ASN A 125 0.33 15.04 -8.02
CA ASN A 125 -0.33 15.55 -6.82
C ASN A 125 0.66 15.58 -5.64
N ALA A 126 0.85 16.79 -5.09
CA ALA A 126 1.79 17.07 -4.02
C ALA A 126 1.57 16.25 -2.74
N ASP A 127 0.33 15.88 -2.41
CA ASP A 127 0.05 15.07 -1.22
C ASP A 127 0.74 13.70 -1.35
N PHE A 128 0.54 13.00 -2.48
CA PHE A 128 1.11 11.68 -2.69
C PHE A 128 2.63 11.70 -2.89
N ILE A 129 3.15 12.77 -3.50
CA ILE A 129 4.60 13.03 -3.57
C ILE A 129 5.16 13.16 -2.15
N GLY A 130 4.55 13.99 -1.29
CA GLY A 130 4.97 14.15 0.10
C GLY A 130 4.87 12.86 0.92
N MET A 131 3.82 12.05 0.71
CA MET A 131 3.72 10.72 1.33
C MET A 131 4.87 9.80 0.88
N ALA A 132 5.21 9.81 -0.42
CA ALA A 132 6.31 9.02 -0.98
C ALA A 132 7.67 9.45 -0.42
N GLU A 133 7.93 10.75 -0.33
CA GLU A 133 9.14 11.31 0.28
C GLU A 133 9.28 10.92 1.75
N ARG A 134 8.21 11.08 2.54
CA ARG A 134 8.20 10.73 3.96
C ARG A 134 8.50 9.25 4.17
N ALA A 135 7.81 8.38 3.42
CA ALA A 135 8.03 6.94 3.51
C ALA A 135 9.43 6.55 3.04
N SER A 136 9.94 7.16 1.98
CA SER A 136 11.28 6.89 1.44
C SER A 136 12.39 7.36 2.37
N SER A 137 12.19 8.48 3.06
CA SER A 137 13.14 8.98 4.08
C SER A 137 13.35 7.98 5.20
N PHE A 138 12.27 7.35 5.68
CA PHE A 138 12.37 6.26 6.66
C PHE A 138 13.11 5.04 6.10
N LEU A 139 12.81 4.65 4.86
CA LEU A 139 13.49 3.50 4.23
C LEU A 139 14.99 3.77 4.07
N LEU A 140 15.40 4.97 3.66
CA LEU A 140 16.81 5.34 3.57
C LEU A 140 17.49 5.37 4.92
N TRP A 141 16.78 5.74 5.98
CA TRP A 141 17.31 5.66 7.35
C TRP A 141 17.59 4.21 7.80
N GLU A 142 16.78 3.26 7.33
CA GLU A 142 16.97 1.81 7.55
C GLU A 142 18.03 1.18 6.63
N GLN A 143 18.61 1.95 5.70
CA GLN A 143 19.64 1.45 4.80
C GLN A 143 20.95 1.23 5.56
N ASN A 144 21.63 0.12 5.27
CA ASN A 144 22.97 -0.11 5.82
C ASN A 144 23.96 0.95 5.30
N GLU A 145 25.05 1.18 6.03
CA GLU A 145 26.11 2.12 5.62
C GLU A 145 26.71 1.82 4.24
N ASP A 146 26.69 0.56 3.80
CA ASP A 146 27.16 0.13 2.48
C ASP A 146 26.12 0.33 1.35
N GLY A 147 24.99 0.98 1.66
CA GLY A 147 23.90 1.22 0.73
C GLY A 147 23.00 0.02 0.48
N THR A 148 23.22 -1.10 1.18
CA THR A 148 22.39 -2.29 1.01
C THR A 148 21.18 -2.29 1.93
N PHE A 149 20.23 -3.14 1.57
CA PHE A 149 19.07 -3.48 2.40
C PHE A 149 19.04 -4.97 2.71
N PHE A 150 20.21 -5.58 2.90
CA PHE A 150 20.33 -6.98 3.29
C PHE A 150 20.58 -7.07 4.78
N ASP A 151 20.02 -8.09 5.43
CA ASP A 151 20.42 -8.46 6.78
C ASP A 151 21.90 -8.87 6.72
N PRO A 152 22.82 -8.18 7.42
CA PRO A 152 24.25 -8.49 7.35
C PRO A 152 24.59 -9.91 7.80
N ALA A 153 23.79 -10.49 8.70
CA ALA A 153 24.00 -11.84 9.22
C ALA A 153 23.49 -12.92 8.26
N THR A 154 22.34 -12.70 7.61
CA THR A 154 21.68 -13.74 6.80
C THR A 154 21.77 -13.53 5.28
N ARG A 155 22.22 -12.35 4.85
CA ARG A 155 22.21 -11.87 3.44
C ARG A 155 20.83 -11.94 2.78
N LYS A 156 19.76 -11.96 3.56
CA LYS A 156 18.39 -11.91 3.05
C LYS A 156 17.96 -10.47 2.85
N ALA A 157 17.22 -10.20 1.78
CA ALA A 157 16.67 -8.88 1.53
C ALA A 157 15.72 -8.50 2.68
N MET A 158 15.95 -7.34 3.30
CA MET A 158 15.09 -6.74 4.32
C MET A 158 13.94 -5.95 3.70
N ILE A 159 14.07 -5.60 2.43
CA ILE A 159 13.06 -4.86 1.68
C ILE A 159 12.69 -5.54 0.36
N SER A 160 11.49 -5.25 -0.13
CA SER A 160 11.06 -5.74 -1.45
C SER A 160 11.85 -5.08 -2.60
N GLU A 161 12.04 -5.80 -3.71
CA GLU A 161 12.74 -5.35 -4.92
C GLU A 161 12.13 -4.09 -5.57
N GLU A 162 10.89 -3.74 -5.21
CA GLU A 162 10.20 -2.56 -5.72
C GLU A 162 10.68 -1.26 -5.07
N VAL A 163 11.36 -1.31 -3.91
CA VAL A 163 11.77 -0.08 -3.20
C VAL A 163 12.84 0.73 -3.96
N PRO A 164 13.88 0.14 -4.57
CA PRO A 164 14.78 0.89 -5.44
C PRO A 164 14.06 1.59 -6.60
N LEU A 165 12.97 1.01 -7.15
CA LEU A 165 12.15 1.67 -8.16
C LEU A 165 11.43 2.88 -7.54
N THR A 166 10.86 2.73 -6.35
CA THR A 166 10.23 3.83 -5.61
C THR A 166 11.17 5.01 -5.40
N LEU A 167 12.40 4.76 -4.93
CA LEU A 167 13.37 5.83 -4.68
C LEU A 167 13.66 6.61 -5.96
N ARG A 168 13.83 5.93 -7.09
CA ARG A 168 14.00 6.58 -8.40
C ARG A 168 12.77 7.36 -8.86
N LEU A 169 11.57 6.86 -8.57
CA LEU A 169 10.34 7.58 -8.88
C LEU A 169 10.25 8.87 -8.07
N VAL A 170 10.55 8.81 -6.77
CA VAL A 170 10.62 10.01 -5.91
C VAL A 170 11.64 11.01 -6.43
N ASP A 171 12.87 10.58 -6.73
CA ASP A 171 13.91 11.46 -7.28
C ASP A 171 13.49 12.11 -8.62
N SER A 172 12.65 11.42 -9.43
CA SER A 172 12.19 11.95 -10.72
C SER A 172 11.04 12.96 -10.62
N MET A 173 10.39 13.06 -9.45
CA MET A 173 9.30 13.99 -9.18
C MET A 173 9.80 15.32 -8.56
N LEU A 174 11.07 15.38 -8.15
CA LEU A 174 11.75 16.53 -7.56
C LEU A 174 12.51 17.35 -8.61
#